data_AF-A0A379B3K7-F1
#
_entry.id   AF-A0A379B3K7-F1
#
_cell.length_a   1.000
_cell.length_b   1.000
_cell.length_c   1.000
_cell.angle_alpha   90.00
_cell.angle_beta   90.00
_cell.angle_gamma   90.00
#
_symmetry.space_group_name_H-M   'P 1'
#
loop_
_entity.id
_entity.type
_entity.pdbx_description
1 polymer ?
#
loop_
_entity_poly.entity_id
_entity_poly.type
_entity_poly.pdbx_seq_one_letter_code
_entity_poly.pdbx_strand_id
1 'polypeptide(L)'
;MKKNIAFILFAALATGTAFAAPAADAGSTGSQNQDPKMQDLIESVDELLREAVNGDYVKREIKVAIENKADKEAVEQNTSDIAMNSQDIETNINNIHKNAQDIAKNREDIVANQMDIELHDDAIKANEGAIAANKTDIETNKGAIAANKAGIEANKGAIAANKAGVEANKGAIATNKADIATNKGAIAANKVAIEASQGTVTANKAAIAANQTRINQLDQRINKLDRKVERGLAAQAALSGLFQPYNVGKFNVSAAVGGYNAKQAVAVGSGYRFNDKVAAKAGVAFASGGDVSYNAGVNFEF
;
A
#
# COMPACT_ATOMS: atom_id res chain seq x y z
N MET A 1 36.47 89.12 1.57
CA MET A 1 35.96 90.51 1.63
C MET A 1 36.72 91.23 2.74
N LYS A 2 37.28 92.42 2.42
CA LYS A 2 37.40 93.61 3.30
C LYS A 2 38.02 93.40 4.70
N LYS A 3 39.28 93.79 4.95
CA LYS A 3 39.75 95.13 5.44
C LYS A 3 41.04 94.81 6.25
N ASN A 4 42.08 95.61 6.45
CA ASN A 4 42.47 96.96 6.06
C ASN A 4 43.98 97.05 6.36
N ILE A 5 44.74 97.56 5.40
CA ILE A 5 46.12 98.03 5.56
C ILE A 5 46.05 99.55 5.68
N ALA A 6 46.64 100.14 6.72
CA ALA A 6 46.91 101.58 6.95
C ALA A 6 47.53 101.70 8.37
N PHE A 7 48.51 102.52 8.72
CA PHE A 7 49.12 103.71 8.13
C PHE A 7 50.32 104.08 9.03
N ILE A 8 51.53 104.32 8.50
CA ILE A 8 52.48 105.30 9.07
C ILE A 8 53.20 105.94 7.88
N LEU A 9 52.96 107.24 7.67
CA LEU A 9 53.61 108.05 6.65
C LEU A 9 53.88 109.45 7.20
N PHE A 10 55.00 110.03 6.74
CA PHE A 10 55.51 111.41 6.87
C PHE A 10 56.18 111.79 8.20
N ALA A 11 57.47 112.11 8.31
CA ALA A 11 58.49 112.76 7.44
C ALA A 11 58.35 114.29 7.27
N ALA A 12 59.50 114.96 7.42
CA ALA A 12 59.95 116.27 6.88
C ALA A 12 60.45 117.22 8.00
N LEU A 13 61.75 117.47 8.16
CA LEU A 13 62.73 118.23 7.35
C LEU A 13 62.91 119.67 7.86
N ALA A 14 64.18 120.04 8.12
CA ALA A 14 64.87 121.30 7.74
C ALA A 14 65.99 121.58 8.78
N THR A 15 67.27 121.28 8.52
CA THR A 15 68.28 122.10 7.81
C THR A 15 68.28 123.59 8.17
N GLY A 16 69.42 124.11 8.67
CA GLY A 16 69.65 125.55 8.64
C GLY A 16 70.68 126.05 9.66
N THR A 17 71.85 126.38 9.15
CA THR A 17 73.08 126.84 9.80
C THR A 17 73.05 128.28 10.33
N ALA A 18 73.89 128.50 11.35
CA ALA A 18 74.70 129.70 11.64
C ALA A 18 73.99 131.04 11.96
N PHE A 19 74.28 131.54 13.17
CA PHE A 19 74.52 132.96 13.38
C PHE A 19 75.68 133.14 14.37
N ALA A 20 76.66 133.93 13.96
CA ALA A 20 77.84 134.32 14.72
C ALA A 20 77.70 135.77 15.20
N ALA A 21 78.48 136.10 16.25
CA ALA A 21 78.97 137.43 16.64
C ALA A 21 77.99 138.36 17.40
N PRO A 22 78.49 139.33 18.23
CA PRO A 22 79.84 139.91 18.21
C PRO A 22 80.58 140.04 19.57
N ALA A 23 81.78 140.61 19.45
CA ALA A 23 82.83 140.85 20.44
C ALA A 23 82.72 142.19 21.20
N ALA A 24 83.74 142.45 22.04
CA ALA A 24 84.16 143.69 22.72
C ALA A 24 83.66 143.84 24.17
N ASP A 25 84.52 143.70 25.19
CA ASP A 25 85.58 144.62 25.68
C ASP A 25 85.02 145.87 26.35
N ALA A 26 85.22 145.95 27.68
CA ALA A 26 85.62 147.12 28.45
C ALA A 26 85.48 146.79 29.95
N GLY A 27 86.49 147.13 30.74
CA GLY A 27 86.58 146.79 32.15
C GLY A 27 85.71 147.63 33.10
N SER A 28 86.20 147.71 34.34
CA SER A 28 85.80 148.59 35.45
C SER A 28 84.88 147.96 36.53
N THR A 29 85.54 147.60 37.64
CA THR A 29 85.25 147.93 39.05
C THR A 29 83.81 148.26 39.49
N GLY A 30 83.37 147.61 40.59
CA GLY A 30 82.64 148.30 41.67
C GLY A 30 81.22 147.82 42.03
N SER A 31 81.13 147.05 43.11
CA SER A 31 80.19 147.13 44.27
C SER A 31 78.68 147.45 44.12
N GLN A 32 77.87 146.46 44.53
CA GLN A 32 76.69 146.49 45.45
C GLN A 32 75.55 147.52 45.25
N ASN A 33 74.31 147.04 45.00
CA ASN A 33 73.23 146.93 46.02
C ASN A 33 71.97 146.25 45.40
N GLN A 34 71.41 145.20 46.03
CA GLN A 34 70.27 144.38 45.54
C GLN A 34 69.02 144.53 46.45
N ASP A 35 67.83 144.40 45.86
CA ASP A 35 66.51 144.43 46.53
C ASP A 35 66.11 143.03 47.06
N PRO A 36 65.85 142.84 48.37
CA PRO A 36 65.68 141.52 49.01
C PRO A 36 64.52 140.66 48.49
N LYS A 37 63.45 141.23 47.93
CA LYS A 37 62.35 140.41 47.34
C LYS A 37 62.74 139.70 46.04
N MET A 38 63.74 140.24 45.33
CA MET A 38 64.26 139.61 44.12
C MET A 38 65.18 138.43 44.45
N GLN A 39 65.83 138.46 45.62
CA GLN A 39 66.74 137.41 46.08
C GLN A 39 65.98 136.15 46.53
N ASP A 40 64.88 136.29 47.27
CA ASP A 40 64.01 135.16 47.65
C ASP A 40 63.37 134.47 46.43
N LEU A 41 62.98 135.25 45.41
CA LEU A 41 62.42 134.68 44.18
C LEU A 41 63.48 133.92 43.40
N ILE A 42 64.70 134.45 43.30
CA ILE A 42 65.85 133.79 42.66
C ILE A 42 66.20 132.50 43.40
N GLU A 43 66.27 132.50 44.74
CA GLU A 43 66.57 131.27 45.51
C GLU A 43 65.46 130.22 45.38
N SER A 44 64.19 130.60 45.39
CA SER A 44 63.08 129.64 45.19
C SER A 44 63.09 129.03 43.77
N VAL A 45 63.49 129.82 42.77
CA VAL A 45 63.61 129.36 41.38
C VAL A 45 64.86 128.48 41.21
N ASP A 46 65.97 128.81 41.88
CA ASP A 46 67.19 128.01 41.85
C ASP A 46 67.02 126.66 42.57
N GLU A 47 66.23 126.61 43.64
CA GLU A 47 65.91 125.38 44.36
C GLU A 47 64.96 124.46 43.56
N LEU A 48 63.95 125.02 42.90
CA LEU A 48 63.10 124.33 41.91
C LEU A 48 63.91 123.82 40.71
N LEU A 49 64.87 124.62 40.21
CA LEU A 49 65.77 124.21 39.12
C LEU A 49 66.76 123.13 39.58
N ARG A 50 67.24 123.17 40.82
CA ARG A 50 68.20 122.20 41.36
C ARG A 50 67.55 120.84 41.62
N GLU A 51 66.29 120.76 42.07
CA GLU A 51 65.55 119.49 42.13
C GLU A 51 65.25 118.91 40.75
N ALA A 52 64.96 119.76 39.75
CA ALA A 52 64.77 119.33 38.37
C ALA A 52 66.06 118.87 37.67
N VAL A 53 67.22 119.39 38.08
CA VAL A 53 68.56 119.11 37.51
C VAL A 53 69.32 118.01 38.27
N ASN A 54 68.95 117.69 39.51
CA ASN A 54 69.64 116.69 40.33
C ASN A 54 69.22 115.25 39.93
N GLY A 55 70.20 114.40 39.61
CA GLY A 55 70.00 113.09 38.99
C GLY A 55 69.17 112.07 39.78
N ASP A 56 68.84 112.34 41.05
CA ASP A 56 68.00 111.46 41.87
C ASP A 56 66.51 111.52 41.51
N TYR A 57 65.99 112.69 41.11
CA TYR A 57 64.63 112.79 40.55
C TYR A 57 64.55 112.03 39.23
N VAL A 58 65.52 112.28 38.34
CA VAL A 58 65.63 111.60 37.04
C VAL A 58 65.81 110.08 37.21
N LYS A 59 66.61 109.60 38.15
CA LYS A 59 66.75 108.15 38.45
C LYS A 59 65.45 107.52 38.96
N ARG A 60 64.69 108.24 39.79
CA ARG A 60 63.40 107.76 40.32
C ARG A 60 62.37 107.68 39.20
N GLU A 61 62.26 108.71 38.38
CA GLU A 61 61.39 108.72 37.20
C GLU A 61 61.80 107.66 36.17
N ILE A 62 63.10 107.45 35.94
CA ILE A 62 63.60 106.36 35.07
C ILE A 62 63.25 104.98 35.66
N LYS A 63 63.43 104.79 36.97
CA LYS A 63 63.08 103.53 37.64
C LYS A 63 61.57 103.25 37.54
N VAL A 64 60.74 104.26 37.81
CA VAL A 64 59.28 104.19 37.65
C VAL A 64 58.90 103.95 36.20
N ALA A 65 59.58 104.56 35.22
CA ALA A 65 59.34 104.31 33.80
C ALA A 65 59.73 102.88 33.37
N ILE A 66 60.80 102.31 33.93
CA ILE A 66 61.21 100.91 33.70
C ILE A 66 60.20 99.94 34.35
N GLU A 67 59.77 100.20 35.58
CA GLU A 67 58.77 99.40 36.30
C GLU A 67 57.40 99.46 35.59
N ASN A 68 56.94 100.66 35.20
CA ASN A 68 55.72 100.84 34.39
C ASN A 68 55.79 100.15 33.03
N LYS A 69 56.99 100.09 32.41
CA LYS A 69 57.19 99.35 31.16
C LYS A 69 57.08 97.84 31.39
N ALA A 70 57.68 97.32 32.47
CA ALA A 70 57.60 95.90 32.83
C ALA A 70 56.14 95.50 33.19
N ASP A 71 55.42 96.34 33.92
CA ASP A 71 53.99 96.13 34.23
C ASP A 71 53.14 96.14 32.96
N LYS A 72 53.42 97.04 32.01
CA LYS A 72 52.76 97.06 30.71
C LYS A 72 52.99 95.77 29.91
N GLU A 73 54.22 95.28 29.86
CA GLU A 73 54.57 94.01 29.20
C GLU A 73 53.85 92.81 29.86
N ALA A 74 53.76 92.78 31.19
CA ALA A 74 53.01 91.75 31.92
C ALA A 74 51.49 91.80 31.66
N VAL A 75 50.91 93.00 31.55
CA VAL A 75 49.49 93.18 31.17
C VAL A 75 49.24 92.73 29.74
N GLU A 76 50.14 93.03 28.81
CA GLU A 76 50.07 92.55 27.41
C GLU A 76 50.13 91.02 27.35
N GLN A 77 51.03 90.37 28.12
CA GLN A 77 51.09 88.91 28.21
C GLN A 77 49.81 88.31 28.82
N ASN A 78 49.32 88.85 29.94
CA ASN A 78 48.07 88.40 30.55
C ASN A 78 46.87 88.55 29.60
N THR A 79 46.83 89.63 28.81
CA THR A 79 45.81 89.83 27.79
C THR A 79 45.87 88.73 26.73
N SER A 80 47.08 88.34 26.29
CA SER A 80 47.30 87.23 25.37
C SER A 80 46.86 85.88 25.95
N ASP A 81 47.23 85.59 27.21
CA ASP A 81 46.89 84.33 27.88
C ASP A 81 45.37 84.20 28.10
N ILE A 82 44.69 85.29 28.44
CA ILE A 82 43.23 85.34 28.52
C ILE A 82 42.59 85.06 27.16
N ALA A 83 43.14 85.62 26.08
CA ALA A 83 42.64 85.38 24.73
C ALA A 83 42.80 83.90 24.32
N MET A 84 43.95 83.28 24.62
CA MET A 84 44.18 81.84 24.39
C MET A 84 43.22 80.99 25.23
N ASN A 85 43.09 81.27 26.53
CA ASN A 85 42.15 80.56 27.40
C ASN A 85 40.70 80.68 26.90
N SER A 86 40.31 81.84 26.37
CA SER A 86 38.99 82.01 25.76
C SER A 86 38.78 81.10 24.55
N GLN A 87 39.80 80.91 23.70
CA GLN A 87 39.73 79.97 22.57
C GLN A 87 39.69 78.51 23.02
N ASP A 88 40.47 78.13 24.03
CA ASP A 88 40.47 76.77 24.58
C ASP A 88 39.11 76.43 25.22
N ILE A 89 38.51 77.38 25.93
CA ILE A 89 37.15 77.25 26.48
C ILE A 89 36.14 77.05 25.35
N GLU A 90 36.21 77.85 24.28
CA GLU A 90 35.31 77.71 23.12
C GLU A 90 35.47 76.34 22.46
N THR A 91 36.70 75.86 22.31
CA THR A 91 37.00 74.52 21.80
C THR A 91 36.42 73.43 22.71
N ASN A 92 36.58 73.57 24.03
CA ASN A 92 36.02 72.63 25.01
C ASN A 92 34.49 72.62 24.99
N ILE A 93 33.83 73.78 24.86
CA ILE A 93 32.38 73.86 24.70
C ILE A 93 31.93 73.08 23.46
N ASN A 94 32.61 73.27 22.33
CA ASN A 94 32.28 72.54 21.10
C ASN A 94 32.47 71.03 21.26
N ASN A 95 33.55 70.58 21.91
CA ASN A 95 33.78 69.16 22.20
C ASN A 95 32.70 68.58 23.13
N ILE A 96 32.28 69.33 24.16
CA ILE A 96 31.20 68.92 25.07
C ILE A 96 29.88 68.78 24.31
N HIS A 97 29.54 69.74 23.44
CA HIS A 97 28.35 69.66 22.60
C HIS A 97 28.38 68.44 21.69
N LYS A 98 29.51 68.15 21.05
CA LYS A 98 29.67 66.95 20.21
C LYS A 98 29.50 65.67 21.02
N ASN A 99 30.15 65.58 22.18
CA ASN A 99 30.00 64.44 23.08
C ASN A 99 28.55 64.24 23.53
N ALA A 100 27.82 65.33 23.82
CA ALA A 100 26.40 65.27 24.16
C ALA A 100 25.55 64.70 23.01
N GLN A 101 25.84 65.09 21.76
CA GLN A 101 25.19 64.54 20.57
C GLN A 101 25.51 63.05 20.38
N ASP A 102 26.77 62.65 20.53
CA ASP A 102 27.19 61.25 20.40
C ASP A 102 26.55 60.36 21.49
N ILE A 103 26.41 60.87 22.72
CA ILE A 103 25.70 60.17 23.81
C ILE A 103 24.21 60.01 23.48
N ALA A 104 23.57 61.03 22.90
CA ALA A 104 22.17 60.94 22.48
C ALA A 104 21.98 59.88 21.39
N LYS A 105 22.86 59.88 20.38
CA LYS A 105 22.89 58.87 19.31
C LYS A 105 23.06 57.45 19.87
N ASN A 106 24.04 57.25 20.75
CA ASN A 106 24.28 55.95 21.38
C ASN A 106 23.08 55.46 22.19
N ARG A 107 22.34 56.37 22.84
CA ARG A 107 21.11 56.00 23.56
C ARG A 107 20.03 55.49 22.60
N GLU A 108 19.85 56.13 21.45
CA GLU A 108 18.91 55.68 20.42
C GLU A 108 19.30 54.30 19.88
N ASP A 109 20.59 54.10 19.56
CA ASP A 109 21.09 52.82 19.05
C ASP A 109 20.95 51.68 20.08
N ILE A 110 21.15 51.95 21.38
CA ILE A 110 20.91 50.97 22.45
C ILE A 110 19.43 50.57 22.51
N VAL A 111 18.51 51.53 22.39
CA VAL A 111 17.06 51.23 22.38
C VAL A 111 16.69 50.39 21.16
N ALA A 112 17.22 50.71 19.98
CA ALA A 112 17.00 49.92 18.77
C ALA A 112 17.53 48.47 18.92
N ASN A 113 18.76 48.32 19.43
CA ASN A 113 19.34 47.00 19.69
C ASN A 113 18.51 46.18 20.69
N GLN A 114 17.96 46.83 21.72
CA GLN A 114 17.08 46.16 22.68
C GLN A 114 15.81 45.61 22.01
N MET A 115 15.19 46.39 21.13
CA MET A 115 14.02 45.95 20.37
C MET A 115 14.35 44.79 19.41
N ASP A 116 15.49 44.85 18.74
CA ASP A 116 15.94 43.78 17.83
C ASP A 116 16.23 42.47 18.58
N ILE A 117 16.80 42.56 19.78
CA ILE A 117 17.03 41.40 20.66
C ILE A 117 15.70 40.75 21.05
N GLU A 118 14.70 41.55 21.43
CA GLU A 118 13.36 41.05 21.78
C GLU A 118 12.68 40.36 20.58
N LEU A 119 12.77 40.96 19.39
CA LEU A 119 12.24 40.35 18.15
C LEU A 119 12.95 39.02 17.81
N HIS A 120 14.26 38.95 17.99
CA HIS A 120 15.01 37.71 17.77
C HIS A 120 14.64 36.62 18.79
N ASP A 121 14.43 36.98 20.06
CA ASP A 121 14.01 36.03 21.10
C ASP A 121 12.63 35.42 20.79
N ASP A 122 11.69 36.25 20.35
CA ASP A 122 10.36 35.78 19.91
C ASP A 122 10.45 34.87 18.68
N ALA A 123 11.29 35.21 17.70
CA ALA A 123 11.52 34.38 16.52
C ALA A 123 12.16 33.02 16.87
N ILE A 124 13.09 33.00 17.83
CA ILE A 124 13.72 31.78 18.33
C ILE A 124 12.67 30.88 18.99
N LYS A 125 11.83 31.41 19.90
CA LYS A 125 10.75 30.66 20.55
C LYS A 125 9.75 30.10 19.54
N ALA A 126 9.38 30.87 18.52
CA ALA A 126 8.51 30.39 17.45
C ALA A 126 9.13 29.23 16.67
N ASN A 127 10.43 29.32 16.35
CA ASN A 127 11.17 28.25 15.68
C ASN A 127 11.29 27.00 16.54
N GLU A 128 11.54 27.12 17.84
CA GLU A 128 11.56 26.00 18.78
C GLU A 128 10.21 25.26 18.79
N GLY A 129 9.11 26.01 18.83
CA GLY A 129 7.76 25.45 18.74
C GLY A 129 7.51 24.70 17.43
N ALA A 130 7.89 25.29 16.29
CA ALA A 130 7.77 24.66 14.98
C ALA A 130 8.61 23.38 14.86
N ILE A 131 9.84 23.38 15.40
CA ILE A 131 10.71 22.20 15.43
C ILE A 131 10.08 21.08 16.28
N ALA A 132 9.50 21.42 17.44
CA ALA A 132 8.82 20.44 18.29
C ALA A 132 7.58 19.83 17.62
N ALA A 133 6.79 20.64 16.91
CA ALA A 133 5.66 20.18 16.12
C ALA A 133 6.11 19.23 14.99
N ASN A 134 7.10 19.65 14.20
CA ASN A 134 7.66 18.81 13.13
C ASN A 134 8.20 17.47 13.65
N LYS A 135 8.83 17.46 14.82
CA LYS A 135 9.29 16.22 15.46
C LYS A 135 8.14 15.27 15.78
N THR A 136 7.02 15.79 16.26
CA THR A 136 5.80 15.01 16.56
C THR A 136 5.18 14.45 15.29
N ASP A 137 5.10 15.26 14.23
CA ASP A 137 4.58 14.85 12.92
C ASP A 137 5.44 13.75 12.29
N ILE A 138 6.77 13.85 12.40
CA ILE A 138 7.70 12.83 11.92
C ILE A 138 7.48 11.49 12.62
N GLU A 139 7.34 11.47 13.94
CA GLU A 139 7.08 10.23 14.68
C GLU A 139 5.70 9.64 14.36
N THR A 140 4.68 10.50 14.17
CA THR A 140 3.35 10.07 13.71
C THR A 140 3.41 9.41 12.33
N ASN A 141 4.09 10.05 11.38
CA ASN A 141 4.28 9.53 10.03
C ASN A 141 5.05 8.21 10.02
N LYS A 142 6.08 8.08 10.87
CA LYS A 142 6.83 6.84 11.04
C LYS A 142 5.94 5.70 11.55
N GLY A 143 5.04 5.99 12.50
CA GLY A 143 4.03 5.04 12.97
C GLY A 143 3.07 4.61 11.84
N ALA A 144 2.55 5.56 11.06
CA ALA A 144 1.67 5.28 9.94
C ALA A 144 2.36 4.44 8.85
N ILE A 145 3.62 4.73 8.53
CA ILE A 145 4.43 3.95 7.58
C ILE A 145 4.61 2.50 8.07
N ALA A 146 4.89 2.31 9.37
CA ALA A 146 5.02 0.98 9.96
C ALA A 146 3.71 0.19 9.89
N ALA A 147 2.57 0.82 10.19
CA ALA A 147 1.25 0.21 10.08
C ALA A 147 0.92 -0.19 8.63
N ASN A 148 1.19 0.70 7.66
CA ASN A 148 1.00 0.42 6.24
C ASN A 148 1.87 -0.76 5.78
N LYS A 149 3.13 -0.83 6.22
CA LYS A 149 4.02 -1.96 5.92
C LYS A 149 3.47 -3.28 6.45
N ALA A 150 2.95 -3.30 7.68
CA ALA A 150 2.31 -4.49 8.25
C ALA A 150 1.05 -4.89 7.47
N GLY A 151 0.22 -3.93 7.08
CA GLY A 151 -0.97 -4.18 6.26
C GLY A 151 -0.65 -4.77 4.88
N ILE A 152 0.42 -4.28 4.23
CA ILE A 152 0.89 -4.81 2.95
C ILE A 152 1.34 -6.28 3.08
N GLU A 153 2.10 -6.63 4.12
CA GLU A 153 2.52 -8.02 4.33
C GLU A 153 1.34 -8.95 4.65
N ALA A 154 0.36 -8.49 5.44
CA ALA A 154 -0.87 -9.24 5.69
C ALA A 154 -1.65 -9.51 4.38
N ASN A 155 -1.81 -8.49 3.54
CA ASN A 155 -2.46 -8.62 2.24
C ASN A 155 -1.73 -9.58 1.31
N LYS A 156 -0.39 -9.54 1.30
CA LYS A 156 0.44 -10.49 0.54
C LYS A 156 0.20 -11.94 0.99
N GLY A 157 0.11 -12.17 2.30
CA GLY A 157 -0.25 -13.47 2.87
C GLY A 157 -1.65 -13.93 2.44
N ALA A 158 -2.66 -13.05 2.53
CA ALA A 158 -4.02 -13.37 2.11
C ALA A 158 -4.12 -13.70 0.60
N ILE A 159 -3.40 -12.95 -0.25
CA ILE A 159 -3.34 -13.23 -1.70
C ILE A 159 -2.71 -14.60 -1.96
N ALA A 160 -1.64 -14.96 -1.25
CA ALA A 160 -1.01 -16.28 -1.39
C ALA A 160 -1.96 -17.43 -0.97
N ALA A 161 -2.70 -17.26 0.14
CA ALA A 161 -3.70 -18.23 0.58
C ALA A 161 -4.84 -18.39 -0.43
N ASN A 162 -5.36 -17.28 -0.96
CA ASN A 162 -6.39 -17.32 -2.01
C ASN A 162 -5.89 -18.03 -3.28
N LYS A 163 -4.65 -17.78 -3.70
CA LYS A 163 -4.05 -18.46 -4.84
C LYS A 163 -3.97 -19.98 -4.62
N ALA A 164 -3.56 -20.41 -3.43
CA ALA A 164 -3.52 -21.83 -3.08
C ALA A 164 -4.93 -22.47 -3.09
N GLY A 165 -5.94 -21.77 -2.55
CA GLY A 165 -7.34 -22.20 -2.57
C GLY A 165 -7.89 -22.35 -4.00
N VAL A 166 -7.56 -21.42 -4.90
CA VAL A 166 -7.96 -21.50 -6.32
C VAL A 166 -7.36 -22.73 -7.01
N GLU A 167 -6.08 -23.03 -6.79
CA GLU A 167 -5.43 -24.21 -7.38
C GLU A 167 -6.01 -25.52 -6.81
N ALA A 168 -6.31 -25.57 -5.50
CA ALA A 168 -6.99 -26.72 -4.89
C ALA A 168 -8.37 -26.97 -5.52
N ASN A 169 -9.17 -25.91 -5.69
CA ASN A 169 -10.48 -26.00 -6.34
C ASN A 169 -10.38 -26.46 -7.80
N LYS A 170 -9.38 -25.97 -8.54
CA LYS A 170 -9.11 -26.41 -9.91
C LYS A 170 -8.80 -27.91 -9.97
N GLY A 171 -8.00 -28.42 -9.01
CA GLY A 171 -7.74 -29.85 -8.85
C GLY A 171 -9.02 -30.66 -8.59
N ALA A 172 -9.83 -30.23 -7.63
CA ALA A 172 -11.09 -30.89 -7.29
C ALA A 172 -12.08 -30.93 -8.47
N ILE A 173 -12.17 -29.84 -9.25
CA ILE A 173 -12.99 -29.78 -10.47
C ILE A 173 -12.51 -30.80 -11.51
N ALA A 174 -11.18 -30.94 -11.69
CA ALA A 174 -10.62 -31.91 -12.62
C ALA A 174 -10.96 -33.35 -12.22
N THR A 175 -10.83 -33.69 -10.92
CA THR A 175 -11.21 -35.00 -10.37
C THR A 175 -12.70 -35.26 -10.60
N ASN A 176 -13.58 -34.34 -10.21
CA ASN A 176 -15.03 -34.49 -10.41
C ASN A 176 -15.39 -34.71 -11.89
N LYS A 177 -14.70 -34.02 -12.81
CA LYS A 177 -14.91 -34.21 -14.25
C LYS A 177 -14.53 -35.62 -14.71
N ALA A 178 -13.43 -36.18 -14.19
CA ALA A 178 -13.01 -37.55 -14.47
C ALA A 178 -14.02 -38.58 -13.90
N ASP A 179 -14.48 -38.38 -12.67
CA ASP A 179 -15.46 -39.26 -12.02
C ASP A 179 -16.79 -39.28 -12.77
N ILE A 180 -17.27 -38.11 -13.21
CA ILE A 180 -18.47 -38.01 -14.05
C ILE A 180 -18.30 -38.78 -15.37
N ALA A 181 -17.13 -38.70 -16.01
CA ALA A 181 -16.85 -39.44 -17.24
C ALA A 181 -16.86 -40.96 -17.00
N THR A 182 -16.23 -41.42 -15.91
CA THR A 182 -16.25 -42.83 -15.49
C THR A 182 -17.67 -43.32 -15.25
N ASN A 183 -18.46 -42.56 -14.47
CA ASN A 183 -19.85 -42.91 -14.18
C ASN A 183 -20.71 -42.96 -15.45
N LYS A 184 -20.51 -42.04 -16.39
CA LYS A 184 -21.19 -42.07 -17.69
C LYS A 184 -20.87 -43.34 -18.47
N GLY A 185 -19.61 -43.79 -18.46
CA GLY A 185 -19.19 -45.05 -19.05
C GLY A 185 -19.86 -46.26 -18.40
N ALA A 186 -19.88 -46.31 -17.06
CA ALA A 186 -20.51 -47.39 -16.30
C ALA A 186 -22.04 -47.46 -16.57
N ILE A 187 -22.71 -46.32 -16.63
CA ILE A 187 -24.14 -46.25 -16.97
C ILE A 187 -24.41 -46.79 -18.37
N ALA A 188 -23.57 -46.44 -19.36
CA ALA A 188 -23.70 -46.96 -20.71
C ALA A 188 -23.50 -48.49 -20.77
N ALA A 189 -22.50 -49.01 -20.08
CA ALA A 189 -22.26 -50.45 -19.98
C ALA A 189 -23.45 -51.19 -19.32
N ASN A 190 -23.99 -50.65 -18.23
CA ASN A 190 -25.17 -51.22 -17.57
C ASN A 190 -26.40 -51.23 -18.47
N LYS A 191 -26.62 -50.17 -19.26
CA LYS A 191 -27.71 -50.13 -20.25
C LYS A 191 -27.62 -51.27 -21.25
N VAL A 192 -26.43 -51.52 -21.81
CA VAL A 192 -26.19 -52.63 -22.75
C VAL A 192 -26.43 -53.99 -22.07
N ALA A 193 -25.95 -54.17 -20.84
CA ALA A 193 -26.15 -55.41 -20.09
C ALA A 193 -27.64 -55.70 -19.80
N ILE A 194 -28.42 -54.65 -19.49
CA ILE A 194 -29.87 -54.76 -19.28
C ILE A 194 -30.58 -55.15 -20.59
N GLU A 195 -30.23 -54.52 -21.71
CA GLU A 195 -30.80 -54.84 -23.03
C GLU A 195 -30.51 -56.31 -23.42
N ALA A 196 -29.28 -56.78 -23.21
CA ALA A 196 -28.91 -58.18 -23.43
C ALA A 196 -29.68 -59.16 -22.53
N SER A 197 -29.88 -58.78 -21.26
CA SER A 197 -30.64 -59.58 -20.30
C SER A 197 -32.13 -59.67 -20.71
N GLN A 198 -32.72 -58.56 -21.16
CA GLN A 198 -34.10 -58.54 -21.70
C GLN A 198 -34.25 -59.44 -22.93
N GLY A 199 -33.26 -59.44 -23.82
CA GLY A 199 -33.22 -60.35 -24.97
C GLY A 199 -33.20 -61.83 -24.54
N THR A 200 -32.35 -62.16 -23.57
CA THR A 200 -32.27 -63.53 -23.00
C THR A 200 -33.59 -63.95 -22.36
N VAL A 201 -34.22 -63.08 -21.58
CA VAL A 201 -35.53 -63.34 -20.95
C VAL A 201 -36.60 -63.60 -22.02
N THR A 202 -36.60 -62.81 -23.10
CA THR A 202 -37.55 -62.98 -24.21
C THR A 202 -37.34 -64.32 -24.92
N ALA A 203 -36.10 -64.71 -25.20
CA ALA A 203 -35.76 -66.00 -25.80
C ALA A 203 -36.19 -67.18 -24.91
N ASN A 204 -35.91 -67.09 -23.60
CA ASN A 204 -36.33 -68.11 -22.64
C ASN A 204 -37.86 -68.24 -22.57
N LYS A 205 -38.59 -67.13 -22.58
CA LYS A 205 -40.06 -67.14 -22.61
C LYS A 205 -40.61 -67.86 -23.85
N ALA A 206 -40.01 -67.61 -25.02
CA ALA A 206 -40.37 -68.29 -26.26
C ALA A 206 -40.06 -69.80 -26.19
N ALA A 207 -38.89 -70.17 -25.67
CA ALA A 207 -38.50 -71.57 -25.51
C ALA A 207 -39.44 -72.33 -24.54
N ILE A 208 -39.83 -71.70 -23.43
CA ILE A 208 -40.80 -72.26 -22.47
C ILE A 208 -42.16 -72.48 -23.15
N ALA A 209 -42.66 -71.52 -23.93
CA ALA A 209 -43.93 -71.67 -24.66
C ALA A 209 -43.88 -72.81 -25.71
N ALA A 210 -42.76 -72.94 -26.42
CA ALA A 210 -42.54 -74.04 -27.36
C ALA A 210 -42.50 -75.40 -26.64
N ASN A 211 -41.80 -75.48 -25.50
CA ASN A 211 -41.76 -76.68 -24.67
C ASN A 211 -43.15 -77.04 -24.13
N GLN A 212 -43.94 -76.08 -23.66
CA GLN A 212 -45.32 -76.32 -23.21
C GLN A 212 -46.17 -76.93 -24.34
N THR A 213 -46.04 -76.43 -25.56
CA THR A 213 -46.75 -76.98 -26.73
C THR A 213 -46.33 -78.42 -27.01
N ARG A 214 -45.02 -78.71 -26.96
CA ARG A 214 -44.48 -80.05 -27.16
C ARG A 214 -44.96 -81.03 -26.08
N ILE A 215 -44.99 -80.60 -24.81
CA ILE A 215 -45.50 -81.41 -23.70
C ILE A 215 -46.98 -81.73 -23.91
N ASN A 216 -47.82 -80.73 -24.23
CA ASN A 216 -49.24 -80.96 -24.50
C ASN A 216 -49.45 -81.95 -25.66
N GLN A 217 -48.63 -81.88 -26.72
CA GLN A 217 -48.68 -82.84 -27.83
C GLN A 217 -48.25 -84.25 -27.40
N LEU A 218 -47.23 -84.37 -26.53
CA LEU A 218 -46.81 -85.65 -25.97
C LEU A 218 -47.94 -86.24 -25.11
N ASP A 219 -48.59 -85.47 -24.26
CA ASP A 219 -49.72 -85.92 -23.45
C ASP A 219 -50.87 -86.46 -24.32
N GLN A 220 -51.20 -85.77 -25.42
CA GLN A 220 -52.19 -86.25 -26.38
C GLN A 220 -51.76 -87.56 -27.07
N ARG A 221 -50.49 -87.68 -27.47
CA ARG A 221 -49.94 -88.89 -28.08
C ARG A 221 -49.94 -90.06 -27.10
N ILE A 222 -49.57 -89.84 -25.84
CA ILE A 222 -49.60 -90.84 -24.77
C ILE A 222 -51.04 -91.31 -24.55
N ASN A 223 -52.01 -90.39 -24.42
CA ASN A 223 -53.42 -90.75 -24.27
C ASN A 223 -53.96 -91.55 -25.48
N LYS A 224 -53.51 -91.22 -26.70
CA LYS A 224 -53.89 -91.98 -27.90
C LYS A 224 -53.24 -93.37 -27.92
N LEU A 225 -51.97 -93.46 -27.51
CA LEU A 225 -51.24 -94.71 -27.41
C LEU A 225 -51.88 -95.62 -26.37
N ASP A 226 -52.16 -95.12 -25.18
CA ASP A 226 -52.84 -95.83 -24.10
C ASP A 226 -54.15 -96.45 -24.59
N ARG A 227 -55.04 -95.64 -25.21
CA ARG A 227 -56.28 -96.16 -25.80
C ARG A 227 -56.05 -97.18 -26.93
N LYS A 228 -54.98 -97.04 -27.73
CA LYS A 228 -54.63 -98.02 -28.78
C LYS A 228 -54.16 -99.33 -28.15
N VAL A 229 -53.37 -99.27 -27.08
CA VAL A 229 -52.92 -100.44 -26.33
C VAL A 229 -54.11 -101.14 -25.68
N GLU A 230 -54.99 -100.41 -24.99
CA GLU A 230 -56.21 -100.98 -24.39
C GLU A 230 -57.09 -101.67 -25.44
N ARG A 231 -57.31 -101.03 -26.60
CA ARG A 231 -58.07 -101.61 -27.70
C ARG A 231 -57.39 -102.82 -28.33
N GLY A 232 -56.07 -102.78 -28.50
CA GLY A 232 -55.28 -103.90 -29.02
C GLY A 232 -55.36 -105.12 -28.09
N LEU A 233 -55.25 -104.91 -26.77
CA LEU A 233 -55.40 -105.95 -25.78
C LEU A 233 -56.82 -106.51 -25.72
N ALA A 234 -57.86 -105.65 -25.79
CA ALA A 234 -59.25 -106.11 -25.88
C ALA A 234 -59.49 -106.95 -27.15
N ALA A 235 -58.93 -106.52 -28.29
CA ALA A 235 -59.01 -107.26 -29.55
C ALA A 235 -58.28 -108.62 -29.47
N GLN A 236 -57.11 -108.68 -28.84
CA GLN A 236 -56.41 -109.93 -28.59
C GLN A 236 -57.17 -110.86 -27.64
N ALA A 237 -57.77 -110.32 -26.57
CA ALA A 237 -58.63 -111.09 -25.67
C ALA A 237 -59.82 -111.70 -26.46
N ALA A 238 -60.47 -110.92 -27.31
CA ALA A 238 -61.55 -111.39 -28.18
C ALA A 238 -61.07 -112.50 -29.13
N LEU A 239 -59.93 -112.29 -29.80
CA LEU A 239 -59.32 -113.28 -30.70
C LEU A 239 -58.92 -114.58 -29.99
N SER A 240 -58.49 -114.50 -28.72
CA SER A 240 -58.13 -115.66 -27.91
C SER A 240 -59.36 -116.48 -27.49
N GLY A 241 -60.52 -115.82 -27.33
CA GLY A 241 -61.80 -116.47 -27.05
C GLY A 241 -62.42 -117.18 -28.26
N LEU A 242 -61.84 -117.03 -29.46
CA LEU A 242 -62.31 -117.74 -30.65
C LEU A 242 -62.04 -119.24 -30.54
N PHE A 243 -63.13 -119.99 -30.62
CA PHE A 243 -63.12 -121.43 -30.50
C PHE A 243 -62.38 -122.11 -31.66
N GLN A 244 -61.66 -123.19 -31.35
CA GLN A 244 -60.92 -123.99 -32.32
C GLN A 244 -61.80 -125.16 -32.81
N PRO A 245 -61.80 -125.47 -34.11
CA PRO A 245 -62.61 -126.55 -34.69
C PRO A 245 -62.26 -127.92 -34.10
N TYR A 246 -63.22 -128.61 -33.46
CA TYR A 246 -63.02 -129.97 -32.93
C TYR A 246 -63.26 -131.08 -33.97
N ASN A 247 -64.13 -130.84 -34.97
CA ASN A 247 -64.50 -131.87 -35.94
C ASN A 247 -63.63 -131.81 -37.21
N VAL A 248 -63.05 -132.94 -37.62
CA VAL A 248 -62.29 -133.07 -38.87
C VAL A 248 -63.21 -132.89 -40.09
N GLY A 249 -62.71 -132.18 -41.10
CA GLY A 249 -63.39 -132.02 -42.39
C GLY A 249 -64.56 -131.03 -42.40
N LYS A 250 -64.79 -130.30 -41.30
CA LYS A 250 -65.86 -129.28 -41.21
C LYS A 250 -65.27 -127.88 -41.00
N PHE A 251 -65.78 -126.93 -41.78
CA PHE A 251 -65.51 -125.51 -41.58
C PHE A 251 -66.23 -125.00 -40.32
N ASN A 252 -65.53 -124.24 -39.49
CA ASN A 252 -66.09 -123.64 -38.28
C ASN A 252 -65.95 -122.12 -38.36
N VAL A 253 -67.01 -121.41 -37.97
CA VAL A 253 -67.02 -119.97 -37.77
C VAL A 253 -67.28 -119.71 -36.30
N SER A 254 -66.46 -118.89 -35.67
CA SER A 254 -66.62 -118.47 -34.28
C SER A 254 -66.62 -116.95 -34.18
N ALA A 255 -67.38 -116.44 -33.22
CA ALA A 255 -67.39 -115.04 -32.84
C ALA A 255 -67.17 -114.94 -31.33
N ALA A 256 -66.38 -113.98 -30.90
CA ALA A 256 -66.03 -113.78 -29.50
C ALA A 256 -65.96 -112.30 -29.18
N VAL A 257 -66.19 -111.95 -27.92
CA VAL A 257 -66.05 -110.59 -27.41
C VAL A 257 -64.96 -110.57 -26.35
N GLY A 258 -64.15 -109.52 -26.35
CA GLY A 258 -63.05 -109.34 -25.42
C GLY A 258 -63.02 -107.92 -24.88
N GLY A 259 -62.57 -107.78 -23.64
CA GLY A 259 -62.47 -106.49 -22.97
C GLY A 259 -61.12 -106.35 -22.26
N TYR A 260 -60.60 -105.13 -22.23
CA TYR A 260 -59.45 -104.75 -21.43
C TYR A 260 -59.65 -103.30 -20.95
N ASN A 261 -59.57 -103.09 -19.63
CA ASN A 261 -60.02 -101.86 -18.97
C ASN A 261 -61.44 -101.44 -19.46
N ALA A 262 -61.60 -100.18 -19.87
CA ALA A 262 -62.87 -99.63 -20.33
C ALA A 262 -63.12 -99.85 -21.84
N LYS A 263 -62.31 -100.66 -22.54
CA LYS A 263 -62.42 -100.90 -23.99
C LYS A 263 -62.87 -102.32 -24.28
N GLN A 264 -63.73 -102.45 -25.29
CA GLN A 264 -64.26 -103.72 -25.77
C GLN A 264 -63.90 -103.91 -27.24
N ALA A 265 -63.82 -105.17 -27.67
CA ALA A 265 -63.60 -105.58 -29.04
C ALA A 265 -64.39 -106.84 -29.37
N VAL A 266 -64.74 -106.99 -30.65
CA VAL A 266 -65.44 -108.16 -31.19
C VAL A 266 -64.53 -108.82 -32.21
N ALA A 267 -64.34 -110.12 -32.08
CA ALA A 267 -63.58 -110.96 -32.99
C ALA A 267 -64.51 -111.90 -33.75
N VAL A 268 -64.22 -112.10 -35.02
CA VAL A 268 -64.80 -113.14 -35.86
C VAL A 268 -63.66 -113.92 -36.48
N GLY A 269 -63.73 -115.24 -36.43
CA GLY A 269 -62.74 -116.09 -37.04
C GLY A 269 -63.33 -117.34 -37.65
N SER A 270 -62.51 -117.97 -38.48
CA SER A 270 -62.80 -119.23 -39.13
C SER A 270 -61.66 -120.20 -38.90
N GLY A 271 -62.01 -121.46 -38.68
CA GLY A 271 -61.05 -122.54 -38.52
C GLY A 271 -61.43 -123.76 -39.34
N TYR A 272 -60.42 -124.46 -39.83
CA TYR A 272 -60.58 -125.72 -40.54
C TYR A 272 -59.59 -126.75 -40.01
N ARG A 273 -60.10 -127.93 -39.64
CA ARG A 273 -59.28 -129.07 -39.20
C ARG A 273 -59.18 -130.06 -40.36
N PHE A 274 -58.00 -130.11 -40.98
CA PHE A 274 -57.74 -130.91 -42.18
C PHE A 274 -57.75 -132.41 -41.88
N ASN A 275 -57.18 -132.79 -40.74
CA ASN A 275 -57.16 -134.15 -40.21
C ASN A 275 -57.02 -134.11 -38.68
N ASP A 276 -56.99 -135.27 -38.01
CA ASP A 276 -56.81 -135.35 -36.55
C ASP A 276 -55.47 -134.76 -36.07
N LYS A 277 -54.53 -134.46 -36.97
CA LYS A 277 -53.18 -133.99 -36.64
C LYS A 277 -52.90 -132.55 -37.07
N VAL A 278 -53.76 -131.92 -37.87
CA VAL A 278 -53.49 -130.62 -38.51
C VAL A 278 -54.74 -129.76 -38.52
N ALA A 279 -54.66 -128.58 -37.89
CA ALA A 279 -55.71 -127.57 -37.92
C ALA A 279 -55.14 -126.19 -38.26
N ALA A 280 -55.93 -125.38 -38.96
CA ALA A 280 -55.63 -123.98 -39.19
C ALA A 280 -56.78 -123.10 -38.70
N LYS A 281 -56.44 -121.90 -38.22
CA LYS A 281 -57.42 -120.86 -37.88
C LYS A 281 -56.93 -119.49 -38.31
N ALA A 282 -57.88 -118.63 -38.66
CA ALA A 282 -57.65 -117.22 -38.89
C ALA A 282 -58.78 -116.42 -38.25
N GLY A 283 -58.46 -115.26 -37.69
CA GLY A 283 -59.41 -114.40 -37.00
C GLY A 283 -59.09 -112.93 -37.24
N VAL A 284 -60.13 -112.12 -37.23
CA VAL A 284 -60.07 -110.66 -37.31
C VAL A 284 -60.92 -110.09 -36.18
N ALA A 285 -60.40 -109.08 -35.50
CA ALA A 285 -61.07 -108.38 -34.43
C ALA A 285 -61.15 -106.89 -34.67
N PHE A 286 -62.29 -106.32 -34.29
CA PHE A 286 -62.64 -104.92 -34.40
C PHE A 286 -62.85 -104.37 -32.99
N ALA A 287 -62.00 -103.43 -32.58
CA ALA A 287 -62.15 -102.75 -31.30
C ALA A 287 -63.11 -101.55 -31.42
N SER A 288 -63.76 -101.19 -30.30
CA SER A 288 -64.74 -100.08 -30.14
C SER A 288 -64.26 -98.66 -30.51
N GLY A 289 -63.09 -98.51 -31.13
CA GLY A 289 -62.53 -97.24 -31.62
C GLY A 289 -61.97 -97.31 -33.04
N GLY A 290 -62.34 -98.33 -33.82
CA GLY A 290 -61.97 -98.47 -35.24
C GLY A 290 -60.60 -99.12 -35.48
N ASP A 291 -59.88 -99.54 -34.44
CA ASP A 291 -58.66 -100.33 -34.61
C ASP A 291 -59.02 -101.78 -34.95
N VAL A 292 -58.26 -102.35 -35.90
CA VAL A 292 -58.45 -103.72 -36.39
C VAL A 292 -57.20 -104.54 -36.08
N SER A 293 -57.40 -105.74 -35.57
CA SER A 293 -56.33 -106.73 -35.33
C SER A 293 -56.68 -108.02 -36.05
N TYR A 294 -55.67 -108.79 -36.45
CA TYR A 294 -55.88 -110.08 -37.10
C TYR A 294 -54.87 -111.10 -36.58
N ASN A 295 -55.23 -112.38 -36.61
CA ASN A 295 -54.34 -113.49 -36.35
C ASN A 295 -54.54 -114.62 -37.36
N ALA A 296 -53.50 -115.41 -37.55
CA ALA A 296 -53.54 -116.67 -38.29
C ALA A 296 -52.58 -117.64 -37.60
N GLY A 297 -52.97 -118.91 -37.52
CA GLY A 297 -52.16 -119.93 -36.85
C GLY A 297 -52.49 -121.33 -37.37
N VAL A 298 -51.50 -122.20 -37.30
CA VAL A 298 -51.60 -123.62 -37.62
C VAL A 298 -51.17 -124.43 -36.40
N ASN A 299 -51.87 -125.52 -36.12
CA ASN A 299 -51.57 -126.45 -35.05
C ASN A 299 -51.25 -127.82 -35.64
N PHE A 300 -50.21 -128.46 -35.12
CA PHE A 300 -49.78 -129.80 -35.48
C PHE A 300 -49.74 -130.69 -34.23
N GLU A 301 -50.43 -131.82 -34.25
CA GLU A 301 -50.48 -132.81 -33.17
C GLU A 301 -49.77 -134.09 -33.64
N PHE A 302 -48.76 -134.55 -32.91
CA PHE A 302 -47.93 -135.71 -33.29
C PHE A 302 -48.22 -136.94 -32.44
#